data_AF-A0A398AD45-F1
#
_entry.id   AF-A0A398AD45-F1
#
_cell.length_a   1.000
_cell.length_b   1.000
_cell.length_c   1.000
_cell.angle_alpha   90.00
_cell.angle_beta   90.00
_cell.angle_gamma   90.00
#
_symmetry.space_group_name_H-M   'P 1'
#
loop_
_entity.id
_entity.type
_entity.pdbx_description
1 polymer ?
#
loop_
_entity_poly.entity_id
_entity_poly.type
_entity_poly.pdbx_seq_one_letter_code
_entity_poly.pdbx_strand_id
1 'polypeptide(L)'
;MPASMFLTVWLLLCIHLVRAQKQIGATTHPEEAEALNSIFAAWKIRAPRDWNTSGDLCSGVAIADNVTIDDKDYNPLIKCNCDFQNYTICRITAMYSAIYLFFLSF
;
A
#
# COMPACT_ATOMS: atom_id res chain seq x y z
N MET A 1 35.83 2.41 -17.57
CA MET A 1 35.20 2.25 -16.24
C MET A 1 33.96 3.14 -16.01
N PRO A 2 33.88 4.43 -16.42
CA PRO A 2 32.70 5.26 -16.14
C PRO A 2 31.47 4.93 -17.01
N ALA A 3 31.66 4.61 -18.30
CA ALA A 3 30.55 4.29 -19.22
C ALA A 3 29.71 3.07 -18.78
N SER A 4 30.36 2.07 -18.17
CA SER A 4 29.67 0.89 -17.64
C SER A 4 28.80 1.23 -16.43
N MET A 5 29.24 2.14 -15.56
CA MET A 5 28.45 2.58 -14.40
C MET A 5 27.26 3.44 -14.81
N PHE A 6 27.41 4.28 -15.85
CA PHE A 6 26.28 5.04 -16.39
C PHE A 6 25.21 4.13 -17.00
N LEU A 7 25.62 3.06 -17.69
CA LEU A 7 24.70 2.08 -18.27
C LEU A 7 23.92 1.30 -17.20
N THR A 8 24.58 0.88 -16.12
CA THR A 8 23.91 0.14 -15.03
C THR A 8 22.94 1.03 -14.26
N VAL A 9 23.30 2.29 -13.98
CA VAL A 9 22.39 3.26 -13.35
C VAL A 9 21.17 3.51 -14.24
N TRP A 10 21.37 3.67 -15.55
CA TRP A 10 20.27 3.81 -16.51
C TRP A 10 19.34 2.59 -16.53
N LEU A 11 19.90 1.38 -16.55
CA LEU A 11 19.13 0.14 -16.53
C LEU A 11 18.31 -0.01 -15.24
N LEU A 12 18.90 0.29 -14.07
CA LEU A 12 18.19 0.27 -12.79
C LEU A 12 17.04 1.29 -12.78
N LEU A 13 17.27 2.50 -13.27
CA LEU A 13 16.24 3.54 -13.35
C LEU A 13 15.06 3.11 -14.24
N CYS A 14 15.35 2.50 -15.39
CA CYS A 14 14.33 1.96 -16.30
C CYS A 14 13.50 0.86 -15.64
N ILE A 15 14.11 -0.04 -14.89
CA ILE A 15 13.40 -1.12 -14.18
C ILE A 15 12.43 -0.54 -13.15
N HIS A 16 12.84 0.48 -12.38
CA HIS A 16 11.96 1.13 -11.40
C HIS A 16 10.77 1.84 -12.07
N LEU A 17 11.00 2.53 -13.18
CA LEU A 17 9.94 3.20 -13.95
C LEU A 17 8.91 2.21 -14.50
N VAL A 18 9.35 1.08 -15.05
CA VAL A 18 8.45 0.03 -15.58
C VAL A 18 7.63 -0.62 -14.47
N ARG A 19 8.22 -0.86 -13.30
CA ARG A 19 7.50 -1.39 -12.13
C ARG A 19 6.41 -0.43 -11.64
N ALA A 20 6.74 0.86 -11.52
CA ALA A 20 5.80 1.89 -11.10
C ALA A 20 4.62 2.02 -12.09
N GLN A 21 4.88 1.97 -13.41
CA GLN A 21 3.83 2.02 -14.44
C GLN A 21 2.89 0.82 -14.40
N LYS A 22 3.41 -0.39 -14.13
CA LYS A 22 2.59 -1.62 -14.08
C LYS A 22 1.61 -1.62 -12.91
N GLN A 23 1.96 -0.96 -11.81
CA GLN A 23 1.10 -0.82 -10.63
C GLN A 23 -0.05 0.17 -10.83
N ILE A 24 -0.01 1.05 -11.84
CA ILE A 24 -1.07 2.05 -12.12
C ILE A 24 -2.38 1.38 -12.60
N GLY A 25 -2.34 0.11 -13.00
CA GLY A 25 -3.52 -0.66 -13.42
C GLY A 25 -3.91 -1.82 -12.51
N ALA A 26 -3.13 -2.10 -11.46
CA ALA A 26 -3.46 -3.13 -10.49
C ALA A 26 -4.50 -2.57 -9.51
N THR A 27 -5.59 -3.29 -9.29
CA THR A 27 -6.66 -2.84 -8.40
C THR A 27 -6.80 -3.75 -7.20
N THR A 28 -7.23 -3.17 -6.09
CA THR A 28 -7.64 -3.91 -4.90
C THR A 28 -8.88 -4.72 -5.24
N HIS A 29 -8.91 -5.99 -4.81
CA HIS A 29 -10.09 -6.80 -5.02
C HIS A 29 -11.30 -6.21 -4.25
N PRO A 30 -12.51 -6.10 -4.84
CA PRO A 30 -13.64 -5.44 -4.20
C PRO A 30 -14.03 -6.06 -2.86
N GLU A 31 -13.91 -7.39 -2.73
CA GLU A 31 -14.18 -8.09 -1.46
C GLU A 31 -13.22 -7.70 -0.34
N GLU A 32 -11.96 -7.36 -0.66
CA GLU A 32 -11.01 -6.90 0.36
C GLU A 32 -11.33 -5.49 0.83
N ALA A 33 -11.77 -4.63 -0.10
CA ALA A 33 -12.26 -3.30 0.24
C ALA A 33 -13.51 -3.36 1.13
N GLU A 34 -14.45 -4.26 0.80
CA GLU A 34 -15.66 -4.48 1.61
C GLU A 34 -15.33 -5.05 3.00
N ALA A 35 -14.45 -6.04 3.08
CA ALA A 35 -14.00 -6.62 4.34
C ALA A 35 -13.33 -5.57 5.23
N LEU A 36 -12.44 -4.75 4.66
CA LEU A 36 -11.76 -3.67 5.38
C LEU A 36 -12.73 -2.61 5.89
N ASN A 37 -13.69 -2.19 5.07
CA ASN A 37 -14.74 -1.27 5.47
C ASN A 37 -15.60 -1.83 6.61
N SER A 38 -15.89 -3.13 6.58
CA SER A 38 -16.62 -3.82 7.64
C SER A 38 -15.85 -3.84 8.96
N ILE A 39 -14.53 -4.09 8.91
CA ILE A 39 -13.64 -4.00 10.08
C ILE A 39 -13.63 -2.57 10.64
N PHE A 40 -13.48 -1.57 9.76
CA PHE A 40 -13.42 -0.16 10.18
C PHE A 40 -14.73 0.28 10.82
N ALA A 41 -15.87 -0.13 10.27
CA ALA A 41 -17.18 0.11 10.86
C ALA A 41 -17.32 -0.56 12.24
N ALA A 42 -16.94 -1.84 12.35
CA ALA A 42 -17.02 -2.59 13.61
C ALA A 42 -16.14 -1.98 14.72
N TRP A 43 -14.93 -1.53 14.37
CA TRP A 43 -13.97 -0.95 15.32
C TRP A 43 -14.11 0.56 15.47
N LYS A 44 -15.10 1.18 14.80
CA LYS A 44 -15.34 2.63 14.79
C LYS A 44 -14.09 3.43 14.40
N ILE A 45 -13.31 2.90 13.48
CA ILE A 45 -12.10 3.54 12.94
C ILE A 45 -12.52 4.49 11.82
N ARG A 46 -12.01 5.72 11.87
CA ARG A 46 -12.12 6.65 10.74
C ARG A 46 -10.90 6.51 9.85
N ALA A 47 -11.12 6.25 8.57
CA ALA A 47 -10.05 6.25 7.58
C ALA A 47 -9.38 7.64 7.51
N PRO A 48 -8.04 7.71 7.40
CA PRO A 48 -7.35 8.98 7.21
C PRO A 48 -7.76 9.62 5.88
N ARG A 49 -7.64 10.95 5.79
CA ARG A 49 -7.98 11.69 4.56
C ARG A 49 -7.15 11.22 3.36
N ASP A 50 -5.95 10.72 3.61
CA ASP A 50 -5.01 10.26 2.58
C ASP A 50 -5.49 9.00 1.85
N TRP A 51 -6.44 8.24 2.42
CA TRP A 51 -7.12 7.15 1.72
C TRP A 51 -8.22 7.63 0.76
N ASN A 52 -8.75 8.83 0.96
CA ASN A 52 -9.92 9.32 0.22
C ASN A 52 -9.55 9.97 -1.13
N THR A 53 -8.27 9.97 -1.53
CA THR A 53 -7.79 10.76 -2.66
C THR A 53 -7.49 9.95 -3.92
N SER A 54 -7.30 8.64 -3.81
CA SER A 54 -6.82 7.78 -4.90
C SER A 54 -7.88 6.87 -5.52
N GLY A 55 -9.00 6.62 -4.83
CA GLY A 55 -10.08 5.73 -5.29
C GLY A 55 -9.79 4.23 -5.16
N ASP A 56 -8.51 3.82 -5.06
CA ASP A 56 -8.07 2.45 -4.75
C ASP A 56 -7.29 2.40 -3.44
N LEU A 57 -7.60 1.41 -2.58
CA LEU A 57 -7.02 1.27 -1.26
C LEU A 57 -5.52 0.91 -1.29
N CYS A 58 -5.09 0.14 -2.29
CA CYS A 58 -3.72 -0.32 -2.46
C CYS A 58 -2.91 0.63 -3.36
N SER A 59 -2.90 1.91 -2.99
CA SER A 59 -2.15 2.95 -3.69
C SER A 59 -1.33 3.81 -2.72
N GLY A 60 -0.41 4.61 -3.26
CA GLY A 60 0.42 5.53 -2.47
C GLY A 60 1.21 4.82 -1.36
N VAL A 61 1.02 5.25 -0.11
CA VAL A 61 1.74 4.73 1.06
C VAL A 61 1.46 3.25 1.37
N ALA A 62 0.33 2.71 0.88
CA ALA A 62 -0.05 1.31 1.08
C ALA A 62 0.87 0.33 0.32
N ILE A 63 1.51 0.77 -0.76
CA ILE A 63 2.45 -0.04 -1.57
C ILE A 63 3.91 0.44 -1.43
N ALA A 64 4.17 1.46 -0.61
CA ALA A 64 5.49 2.02 -0.45
C ALA A 64 6.38 1.10 0.40
N ASP A 65 7.51 0.63 -0.15
CA ASP A 65 8.43 -0.27 0.56
C ASP A 65 9.15 0.40 1.74
N ASN A 66 9.29 1.73 1.72
CA ASN A 66 10.05 2.51 2.70
C ASN A 66 9.23 2.96 3.93
N VAL A 67 7.94 2.65 3.98
CA VAL A 67 7.06 2.97 5.10
C VAL A 67 6.74 1.68 5.83
N THR A 68 6.95 1.62 7.15
CA THR A 68 6.61 0.43 7.94
C THR A 68 5.12 0.42 8.30
N ILE A 69 4.56 -0.76 8.58
CA ILE A 69 3.12 -0.89 8.89
C ILE A 69 2.71 -0.14 10.17
N ASP A 70 3.65 0.05 11.09
CA ASP A 70 3.46 0.70 12.39
C ASP A 70 3.84 2.19 12.40
N ASP A 71 4.08 2.77 11.22
CA ASP A 71 4.37 4.20 11.07
C ASP A 71 3.21 5.04 11.64
N LYS A 72 3.54 5.87 12.62
CA LYS A 72 2.56 6.68 13.36
C LYS A 72 1.98 7.80 12.52
N ASP A 73 2.72 8.28 11.52
CA ASP A 73 2.29 9.39 10.67
C ASP A 73 1.16 8.95 9.71
N TYR A 74 1.06 7.64 9.45
CA TYR A 74 0.07 7.06 8.54
C TYR A 74 -0.98 6.19 9.25
N ASN A 75 -1.11 6.28 10.56
CA ASN A 75 -2.03 5.46 11.33
C ASN A 75 -3.51 5.93 11.23
N PRO A 76 -4.49 5.06 10.92
CA PRO A 76 -4.35 3.62 10.63
C PRO A 76 -3.82 3.36 9.21
N LEU A 77 -2.93 2.37 9.08
CA LEU A 77 -2.25 2.02 7.84
C LEU A 77 -2.59 0.60 7.40
N ILE A 78 -2.67 0.38 6.09
CA ILE A 78 -2.63 -0.94 5.45
C ILE A 78 -1.38 -1.09 4.60
N LYS A 79 -0.96 -2.34 4.39
CA LYS A 79 0.02 -2.71 3.37
C LYS A 79 -0.59 -3.63 2.35
N CYS A 80 -0.22 -3.38 1.10
CA CYS A 80 -0.65 -4.18 -0.03
C CYS A 80 0.53 -4.78 -0.77
N ASN A 81 0.31 -5.98 -1.31
CA ASN A 81 1.19 -6.60 -2.28
C ASN A 81 0.46 -6.69 -3.62
N CYS A 82 1.03 -6.07 -4.65
CA CYS A 82 0.46 -6.00 -6.00
C CYS A 82 1.15 -6.91 -7.01
N ASP A 83 1.91 -7.91 -6.56
CA ASP A 83 2.57 -8.86 -7.46
C ASP A 83 1.63 -10.02 -7.87
N PHE A 84 0.36 -9.99 -7.46
CA PHE A 84 -0.60 -11.04 -7.75
C PHE A 84 -1.13 -10.97 -9.20
N GLN A 85 -1.40 -12.16 -9.77
CA GLN A 85 -1.96 -12.35 -11.11
C GLN A 85 -1.29 -11.48 -12.18
N ASN A 86 0.03 -11.56 -12.31
CA ASN A 86 0.80 -10.72 -13.24
C ASN A 86 0.60 -9.21 -13.02
N TYR A 87 0.59 -8.78 -11.76
CA TYR A 87 0.48 -7.38 -11.37
C TYR A 87 -0.85 -6.74 -11.78
N THR A 88 -1.94 -7.51 -11.74
CA THR A 88 -3.29 -7.02 -12.05
C THR A 88 -4.16 -6.90 -10.81
N ILE A 89 -3.83 -7.61 -9.74
CA ILE A 89 -4.57 -7.59 -8.48
C ILE A 89 -3.62 -7.20 -7.35
N CYS A 90 -4.08 -6.29 -6.50
CA CYS A 90 -3.45 -5.99 -5.22
C CYS A 90 -4.19 -6.71 -4.09
N ARG A 91 -3.42 -7.27 -3.16
CA ARG A 91 -3.92 -7.95 -1.97
C ARG A 91 -3.47 -7.21 -0.72
N ILE A 92 -4.40 -6.93 0.19
CA ILE A 92 -4.08 -6.42 1.52
C ILE A 92 -3.34 -7.52 2.29
N THR A 93 -2.14 -7.21 2.78
CA THR A 93 -1.25 -8.14 3.49
C THR A 93 -1.09 -7.82 4.96
N ALA A 94 -1.32 -6.56 5.36
CA ALA A 94 -1.30 -6.16 6.76
C ALA A 94 -2.18 -4.93 7.01
N MET A 95 -2.64 -4.80 8.26
CA MET A 95 -3.36 -3.64 8.78
C MET A 95 -2.84 -3.34 10.19
N TYR A 96 -2.63 -2.07 10.51
CA TYR A 96 -2.30 -1.60 11.84
C TYR A 96 -3.13 -0.37 12.22
N SER A 97 -3.66 -0.39 13.44
CA SER A 97 -4.40 0.73 14.05
C SER A 97 -4.02 0.87 15.51
N ALA A 98 -3.33 1.96 15.86
CA ALA A 98 -2.97 2.30 17.23
C ALA A 98 -4.20 2.55 18.11
N ILE A 99 -5.31 3.00 17.51
CA ILE A 99 -6.58 3.21 18.24
C ILE A 99 -7.14 1.88 18.74
N TYR A 100 -7.02 0.80 17.96
CA TYR A 100 -7.49 -0.53 18.37
C TYR A 100 -6.68 -1.10 19.54
N LEU A 101 -5.35 -0.93 19.54
CA LEU A 101 -4.51 -1.33 20.67
C LEU A 101 -4.91 -0.61 21.97
N PHE A 102 -5.29 0.67 21.88
CA PHE A 102 -5.82 1.41 23.02
C PHE A 102 -7.13 0.80 23.53
N PHE A 103 -8.07 0.44 22.66
CA PHE A 103 -9.32 -0.20 23.08
C PHE A 103 -9.15 -1.60 23.71
N LEU A 104 -8.14 -2.37 23.32
CA LEU A 104 -7.85 -3.68 23.93
C LEU A 104 -7.12 -3.60 25.29
N SER A 105 -6.62 -2.42 25.66
CA SER A 105 -5.91 -2.23 26.93
C SER A 105 -6.81 -1.68 28.06
N PHE A 106 -8.12 -1.57 27.82
CA PHE A 106 -9.17 -1.30 28.82
C PHE A 106 -10.16 -2.47 28.86
#